data_AF-A0A136HMP4-F1
#
_entry.id   AF-A0A136HMP4-F1
#
_cell.length_a   1.000
_cell.length_b   1.000
_cell.length_c   1.000
_cell.angle_alpha   90.00
_cell.angle_beta   90.00
_cell.angle_gamma   90.00
#
_symmetry.space_group_name_H-M   'P 1'
#
loop_
_entity.id
_entity.type
_entity.pdbx_description
1 polymer ?
#
loop_
_entity_poly.entity_id
_entity_poly.type
_entity_poly.pdbx_seq_one_letter_code
_entity_poly.pdbx_strand_id
1 'polypeptide(L)'
;MKWIVIILAVTLSLNANASRFKGKDGSYIVRGDTATKLFLSAGEPLRKRSEVVCINQKRDYCKSWGRTEYWYYQDSEESSVIWTIKIVDDKVVEFSWSR
;
A
#
# COMPACT_ATOMS: atom_id res chain seq x y z
N MET A 1 -27.81 35.48 -21.98
CA MET A 1 -27.83 34.02 -21.75
C MET A 1 -26.86 33.33 -22.69
N LYS A 2 -25.65 32.98 -22.26
CA LYS A 2 -24.82 31.93 -22.89
C LYS A 2 -23.97 31.28 -21.80
N TRP A 3 -24.57 30.29 -21.15
CA TRP A 3 -23.88 29.32 -20.32
C TRP A 3 -23.29 28.27 -21.26
N ILE A 4 -21.96 28.16 -21.33
CA ILE A 4 -21.31 26.95 -21.84
C ILE A 4 -20.35 26.49 -20.74
N VAL A 5 -20.95 25.66 -19.91
CA VAL A 5 -20.40 24.58 -19.09
C VAL A 5 -19.04 24.12 -19.61
N ILE A 6 -17.97 24.50 -18.90
CA ILE A 6 -16.66 23.86 -19.06
C ILE A 6 -16.76 22.50 -18.37
N ILE A 7 -16.65 21.49 -19.22
CA ILE A 7 -16.78 20.07 -18.94
C ILE A 7 -15.70 19.65 -17.94
N LEU A 8 -16.15 19.40 -16.71
CA LEU A 8 -15.86 18.20 -15.92
C LEU A 8 -14.45 17.62 -16.10
N ALA A 9 -13.47 18.22 -15.41
CA ALA A 9 -12.24 17.54 -15.02
C ALA A 9 -12.61 16.45 -14.01
N VAL A 10 -13.02 15.28 -14.51
CA VAL A 10 -13.11 14.05 -13.72
C VAL A 10 -11.68 13.69 -13.37
N THR A 11 -11.26 14.09 -12.18
CA THR A 11 -10.00 13.72 -11.56
C THR A 11 -9.96 12.20 -11.41
N LEU A 12 -9.26 11.55 -12.33
CA LEU A 12 -8.85 10.17 -12.24
C LEU A 12 -8.01 10.01 -10.97
N SER A 13 -8.66 9.63 -9.86
CA SER A 13 -8.00 9.09 -8.68
C SER A 13 -7.41 7.72 -9.03
N LEU A 14 -6.28 7.75 -9.75
CA LEU A 14 -5.51 6.58 -10.13
C LEU A 14 -4.85 6.02 -8.87
N ASN A 15 -5.45 5.00 -8.28
CA ASN A 15 -4.70 4.08 -7.44
C ASN A 15 -3.70 3.34 -8.33
N ALA A 16 -2.51 3.90 -8.48
CA ALA A 16 -1.45 3.25 -9.23
C ALA A 16 -0.84 2.14 -8.35
N ASN A 17 -0.98 0.91 -8.82
CA ASN A 17 -0.30 -0.24 -8.23
C ASN A 17 1.17 -0.19 -8.62
N ALA A 18 2.06 -0.16 -7.64
CA ALA A 18 3.49 -0.19 -7.88
C ALA A 18 4.02 -1.63 -7.79
N SER A 19 5.07 -1.93 -8.56
CA SER A 19 5.74 -3.23 -8.53
C SER A 19 6.81 -3.34 -7.44
N ARG A 20 7.31 -2.20 -6.96
CA ARG A 20 8.38 -2.10 -5.96
C ARG A 20 8.29 -0.80 -5.18
N PHE A 21 8.84 -0.81 -3.97
CA PHE A 21 9.05 0.35 -3.11
C PHE A 21 10.56 0.57 -2.92
N LYS A 22 11.03 1.82 -2.96
CA LYS A 22 12.44 2.17 -2.72
C LYS A 22 12.57 2.66 -1.29
N GLY A 23 13.35 1.97 -0.46
CA GLY A 23 13.59 2.40 0.91
C GLY A 23 14.60 3.54 1.02
N LYS A 24 14.76 4.03 2.25
CA LYS A 24 15.66 5.15 2.57
C LYS A 24 17.13 4.78 2.43
N ASP A 25 17.44 3.50 2.62
CA ASP A 25 18.77 2.92 2.37
C ASP A 25 19.10 2.75 0.88
N GLY A 26 18.18 3.11 -0.02
CA GLY A 26 18.32 2.97 -1.47
C GLY A 26 18.03 1.56 -1.99
N SER A 27 17.74 0.59 -1.12
CA SER A 27 17.37 -0.75 -1.54
C SER A 27 15.92 -0.80 -2.03
N TYR A 28 15.62 -1.79 -2.87
CA TYR A 28 14.27 -2.03 -3.37
C TYR A 28 13.61 -3.16 -2.58
N ILE A 29 12.39 -2.88 -2.13
CA ILE A 29 11.46 -3.84 -1.58
C ILE A 29 10.51 -4.29 -2.68
N VAL A 30 10.36 -5.60 -2.84
CA VAL A 30 9.51 -6.24 -3.84
C VAL A 30 8.53 -7.19 -3.18
N ARG A 31 7.52 -7.64 -3.93
CA ARG A 31 6.58 -8.66 -3.47
C ARG A 31 7.34 -9.92 -3.02
N GLY A 32 6.99 -10.45 -1.85
CA GLY A 32 7.61 -11.64 -1.23
C GLY A 32 8.73 -11.33 -0.24
N ASP A 33 9.20 -10.08 -0.19
CA ASP A 33 10.13 -9.64 0.85
C ASP A 33 9.47 -9.66 2.23
N THR A 34 10.29 -9.77 3.29
CA THR A 34 9.79 -9.81 4.67
C THR A 34 9.45 -8.42 5.19
N ALA A 35 8.53 -8.34 6.16
CA ALA A 35 8.24 -7.10 6.89
C ALA A 35 9.50 -6.57 7.59
N THR A 36 10.37 -7.48 8.05
CA THR A 36 11.68 -7.13 8.63
C THR A 36 12.59 -6.44 7.60
N LYS A 37 12.71 -6.96 6.37
CA LYS A 37 13.52 -6.32 5.32
C LYS A 37 12.98 -4.93 4.98
N LEU A 38 11.65 -4.81 4.87
CA LEU A 38 10.99 -3.52 4.67
C LEU A 38 11.32 -2.55 5.82
N PHE A 39 11.20 -3.00 7.07
CA PHE A 39 11.49 -2.17 8.23
C PHE A 39 12.94 -1.69 8.27
N LEU A 40 13.90 -2.58 7.99
CA LEU A 40 15.31 -2.22 7.96
C LEU A 40 15.64 -1.21 6.85
N SER A 41 14.97 -1.33 5.69
CA SER A 41 15.21 -0.47 4.54
C SER A 41 14.49 0.89 4.62
N ALA A 42 13.25 0.90 5.13
CA ALA A 42 12.37 2.07 5.15
C ALA A 42 12.34 2.80 6.51
N GLY A 43 12.70 2.10 7.59
CA GLY A 43 12.52 2.50 8.97
C GLY A 43 11.10 2.27 9.49
N GLU A 44 10.78 2.94 10.61
CA GLU A 44 9.45 2.92 11.20
C GLU A 44 8.45 3.64 10.26
N PRO A 45 7.31 3.03 9.93
CA PRO A 45 6.26 3.69 9.17
C PRO A 45 5.59 4.80 9.99
N LEU A 46 4.99 5.76 9.30
CA LEU A 46 4.18 6.82 9.90
C LEU A 46 3.02 6.25 10.72
N ARG A 47 2.44 5.16 10.21
CA ARG A 47 1.29 4.48 10.79
C ARG A 47 1.34 3.01 10.42
N LYS A 48 0.81 2.18 11.33
CA LYS A 48 0.48 0.77 11.08
C LYS A 48 -1.02 0.57 11.31
N ARG A 49 -1.65 -0.23 10.46
CA ARG A 49 -2.99 -0.78 10.68
C ARG A 49 -2.87 -2.29 10.58
N SER A 50 -3.42 -3.03 11.54
CA SER A 50 -3.42 -4.48 11.53
C SER A 50 -4.85 -4.98 11.61
N GLU A 51 -5.17 -6.00 10.82
CA GLU A 51 -6.49 -6.60 10.76
C GLU A 51 -6.36 -8.12 10.65
N VAL A 52 -7.29 -8.83 11.28
CA VAL A 52 -7.44 -10.27 11.07
C VAL A 52 -8.47 -10.45 9.97
N VAL A 53 -8.04 -10.99 8.83
CA VAL A 53 -8.89 -11.16 7.65
C VAL A 53 -8.94 -12.63 7.26
N CYS A 54 -10.03 -13.02 6.59
CA CYS A 54 -10.10 -14.34 6.01
C CYS A 54 -9.18 -14.42 4.79
N ILE A 55 -8.14 -15.25 4.86
CA ILE A 55 -7.18 -15.44 3.75
C ILE A 55 -7.52 -16.66 2.90
N ASN A 56 -8.36 -17.56 3.40
CA ASN A 56 -8.84 -18.73 2.67
C ASN A 56 -10.32 -18.96 2.98
N GLN A 57 -11.20 -18.61 2.05
CA GLN A 57 -12.63 -18.80 2.18
C GLN A 57 -13.06 -20.12 1.53
N LYS A 58 -13.93 -20.89 2.20
CA LYS A 58 -14.57 -22.07 1.64
C LYS A 58 -16.08 -21.92 1.75
N ARG A 59 -16.76 -21.76 0.61
CA ARG A 59 -18.21 -21.54 0.48
C ARG A 59 -18.70 -20.53 1.54
N ASP A 60 -19.19 -21.02 2.67
CA ASP A 60 -19.89 -20.25 3.70
C ASP A 60 -19.06 -19.94 4.95
N TYR A 61 -17.81 -20.41 5.03
CA TYR A 61 -16.94 -20.15 6.19
C TYR A 61 -15.50 -19.87 5.82
N CYS A 62 -14.79 -19.21 6.74
CA CYS A 62 -13.36 -19.00 6.60
C CYS A 62 -12.59 -20.25 7.03
N LYS A 63 -11.82 -20.84 6.12
CA LYS A 63 -10.95 -21.98 6.39
C LYS A 63 -9.70 -21.57 7.16
N SER A 64 -9.15 -20.39 6.88
CA SER A 64 -8.01 -19.86 7.64
C SER A 64 -8.04 -18.34 7.71
N TRP A 65 -7.77 -17.84 8.91
CA TRP A 65 -7.62 -16.42 9.21
C TRP A 65 -6.13 -16.08 9.20
N GLY A 66 -5.79 -14.94 8.62
CA GLY A 66 -4.44 -14.42 8.57
C GLY A 66 -4.38 -12.99 9.11
N ARG A 67 -3.21 -12.57 9.57
CA ARG A 67 -2.97 -11.19 9.93
C ARG A 67 -2.52 -10.43 8.69
N THR A 68 -3.29 -9.42 8.33
CA THR A 68 -2.90 -8.44 7.31
C THR A 68 -2.51 -7.15 7.99
N GLU A 69 -1.37 -6.59 7.60
CA GLU A 69 -0.92 -5.29 8.05
C GLU A 69 -0.79 -4.33 6.87
N TYR A 70 -1.07 -3.07 7.13
CA TYR A 70 -0.87 -1.96 6.21
C TYR A 70 0.09 -0.98 6.86
N TRP A 71 1.23 -0.77 6.23
CA TRP A 71 2.27 0.13 6.70
C TRP A 71 2.31 1.35 5.78
N TYR A 72 2.31 2.53 6.39
CA TYR A 72 2.22 3.80 5.66
C TYR A 72 3.54 4.55 5.73
N TYR A 73 4.09 4.93 4.58
CA TYR A 73 5.37 5.63 4.47
C TYR A 73 5.21 6.93 3.65
N GLN A 74 5.83 8.02 4.10
CA GLN A 74 5.98 9.21 3.27
C GLN A 74 7.06 8.94 2.22
N ASP A 75 6.79 9.28 0.96
CA ASP A 75 7.82 9.30 -0.07
C ASP A 75 8.92 10.33 0.26
N SER A 76 10.18 9.96 0.04
CA SER A 76 11.33 10.83 0.35
C SER A 76 11.56 11.92 -0.68
N GLU A 77 11.10 11.73 -1.92
CA GLU A 77 11.28 12.65 -3.04
C GLU A 77 10.05 13.56 -3.22
N GLU A 78 8.84 13.06 -2.92
CA GLU A 78 7.58 13.82 -3.03
C GLU A 78 6.75 13.76 -1.73
N SER A 79 6.81 14.79 -0.89
CA SER A 79 6.14 14.82 0.42
C SER A 79 4.60 14.82 0.37
N SER A 80 3.98 14.91 -0.80
CA SER A 80 2.55 14.67 -0.98
C SER A 80 2.20 13.19 -1.16
N VAL A 81 3.16 12.31 -1.43
CA VAL A 81 2.89 10.90 -1.76
C VAL A 81 3.01 10.02 -0.52
N ILE A 82 1.92 9.33 -0.17
CA ILE A 82 1.88 8.31 0.87
C ILE A 82 1.86 6.93 0.24
N TRP A 83 2.90 6.15 0.51
CA TRP A 83 2.98 4.73 0.20
C TRP A 83 2.21 3.91 1.23
N THR A 84 1.37 3.01 0.75
CA THR A 84 0.70 1.98 1.54
C THR A 84 1.23 0.62 1.13
N ILE A 85 1.87 -0.09 2.05
CA ILE A 85 2.46 -1.40 1.80
C ILE A 85 1.67 -2.44 2.58
N LYS A 86 1.10 -3.41 1.85
CA LYS A 86 0.33 -4.51 2.43
C LYS A 86 1.23 -5.68 2.74
N ILE A 87 1.11 -6.20 3.95
CA ILE A 87 1.87 -7.32 4.48
C ILE A 87 0.88 -8.40 4.92
N VAL A 88 1.14 -9.65 4.55
CA VAL A 88 0.35 -10.82 4.96
C VAL A 88 1.34 -11.86 5.46
N ASP A 89 1.16 -12.33 6.70
CA ASP A 89 2.01 -13.34 7.33
C ASP A 89 3.53 -13.05 7.15
N ASP A 90 3.95 -11.84 7.55
CA ASP A 90 5.32 -11.29 7.42
C ASP A 90 5.79 -11.06 5.97
N LYS A 91 4.96 -11.24 4.95
CA LYS A 91 5.34 -11.04 3.54
C LYS A 91 4.69 -9.83 2.91
N VAL A 92 5.49 -9.02 2.23
CA VAL A 92 5.00 -7.92 1.40
C VAL A 92 4.24 -8.50 0.20
N VAL A 93 2.98 -8.13 0.03
CA VAL A 93 2.13 -8.67 -1.05
C VAL A 93 1.72 -7.59 -2.06
N GLU A 94 1.67 -6.33 -1.66
CA GLU A 94 1.13 -5.25 -2.48
C GLU A 94 1.73 -3.89 -2.10
N PHE A 95 1.88 -3.05 -3.12
CA PHE A 95 2.28 -1.65 -2.98
C PHE A 95 1.24 -0.78 -3.68
N SER A 96 0.72 0.19 -2.96
CA SER A 96 -0.08 1.27 -3.51
C SER A 96 0.44 2.60 -2.99
N TRP A 97 0.09 3.67 -3.69
CA TRP A 97 0.38 5.01 -3.23
C TRP A 97 -0.77 5.95 -3.58
N SER A 98 -0.90 7.02 -2.80
CA SER A 98 -1.85 8.09 -3.02
C SER A 98 -1.19 9.43 -2.79
N ARG A 99 -1.76 10.48 -3.38
CA ARG A 99 -1.47 11.88 -3.05
C ARG A 99 -2.49 12.42 -2.05
#